data_AF-A0A7C1Z1R9-F1
#
_entry.id   AF-A0A7C1Z1R9-F1
#
_cell.length_a   1.000
_cell.length_b   1.000
_cell.length_c   1.000
_cell.angle_alpha   90.00
_cell.angle_beta   90.00
_cell.angle_gamma   90.00
#
_symmetry.space_group_name_H-M   'P 1'
#
loop_
_entity.id
_entity.type
_entity.pdbx_description
1 polymer ?
#
loop_
_entity_poly.entity_id
_entity_poly.type
_entity_poly.pdbx_seq_one_letter_code
_entity_poly.pdbx_strand_id
1 'polypeptide(L)'
;MAFREGIGDILAEGIYRAALKLEEMKETEVLKYAIHLKGMAIGAHGLKSGKDMVTRSPIGYSVSVQAGDHTSSAALPIDGRGSELRSIMSDSGVYCNFTTFTLAFAQIASFYQAVTGWELPKERWFGEKALRILQLQRTVALLGGPDAEWRSKQDDTLPSRFWEPLPSGPFKGDSIDKITFEKLKSEYYTAVGWNEEGVPTPEILQKLDLKDVESKLKKEGLL
;
A
#
# COMPACT_ATOMS: atom_id res chain seq x y z
N MET A 1 13.87 24.30 -0.61
CA MET A 1 13.50 22.99 -1.22
C MET A 1 13.48 23.08 -2.73
N ALA A 2 12.54 23.81 -3.35
CA ALA A 2 12.42 23.89 -4.81
C ALA A 2 13.73 24.30 -5.52
N PHE A 3 14.47 25.26 -4.96
CA PHE A 3 15.75 25.73 -5.48
C PHE A 3 16.98 25.01 -4.90
N ARG A 4 16.78 24.02 -4.02
CA ARG A 4 17.86 23.27 -3.34
C ARG A 4 18.93 24.13 -2.65
N GLU A 5 18.54 25.27 -2.09
CA GLU A 5 19.47 26.16 -1.37
C GLU A 5 19.51 25.83 0.14
N GLY A 6 20.71 25.79 0.71
CA GLY A 6 20.94 25.54 2.14
C GLY A 6 20.34 24.20 2.60
N ILE A 7 19.58 24.22 3.72
CA ILE A 7 18.84 23.03 4.20
C ILE A 7 17.82 22.52 3.18
N GLY A 8 17.42 23.37 2.23
CA GLY A 8 16.51 23.03 1.15
C GLY A 8 17.01 21.94 0.22
N ASP A 9 18.33 21.73 0.10
CA ASP A 9 18.89 20.61 -0.69
C ASP A 9 18.58 19.26 -0.03
N ILE A 10 18.83 19.15 1.27
CA ILE A 10 18.55 17.95 2.06
C ILE A 10 17.04 17.64 2.07
N LEU A 11 16.21 18.66 2.32
CA LEU A 11 14.76 18.49 2.41
C LEU A 11 14.10 18.15 1.06
N ALA A 12 14.77 18.43 -0.08
CA ALA A 12 14.24 18.11 -1.40
C ALA A 12 14.28 16.60 -1.72
N GLU A 13 15.06 15.80 -0.98
CA GLU A 13 15.17 14.34 -1.15
C GLU A 13 13.98 13.56 -0.55
N GLY A 14 13.03 14.27 0.07
CA GLY A 14 11.87 13.68 0.74
C GLY A 14 12.16 13.26 2.18
N ILE A 15 11.09 12.98 2.94
CA ILE A 15 11.13 12.87 4.40
C ILE A 15 12.10 11.80 4.92
N TYR A 16 12.17 10.65 4.22
CA TYR A 16 13.00 9.52 4.63
C TYR A 16 14.49 9.81 4.47
N ARG A 17 14.91 10.19 3.24
CA ARG A 17 16.32 10.50 2.94
C ARG A 17 16.80 11.72 3.72
N ALA A 18 15.95 12.75 3.83
CA ALA A 18 16.25 13.92 4.65
C ALA A 18 16.48 13.55 6.12
N ALA A 19 15.64 12.67 6.69
CA ALA A 19 15.81 12.20 8.06
C ALA A 19 17.13 11.44 8.23
N LEU A 20 17.43 10.45 7.38
CA LEU A 20 18.70 9.71 7.44
C LEU A 20 19.91 10.65 7.35
N LYS A 21 19.88 11.66 6.46
CA LYS A 21 20.98 12.62 6.33
C LYS A 21 21.13 13.49 7.58
N LEU A 22 20.02 13.89 8.18
CA LEU A 22 20.03 14.66 9.43
C LEU A 22 20.50 13.83 10.62
N GLU A 23 20.17 12.54 10.68
CA GLU A 23 20.69 11.62 11.69
C GLU A 23 22.22 11.55 11.65
N GLU A 24 22.79 11.37 10.44
CA GLU A 24 24.23 11.38 10.22
C GLU A 24 24.85 12.72 10.66
N MET A 25 24.28 13.85 10.24
CA MET A 25 24.83 15.18 10.53
C MET A 25 24.73 15.61 11.99
N LYS A 26 23.75 15.10 12.73
CA LYS A 26 23.45 15.49 14.12
C LYS A 26 23.79 14.40 15.14
N GLU A 27 24.24 13.23 14.68
CA GLU A 27 24.50 12.05 15.51
C GLU A 27 23.33 11.76 16.47
N THR A 28 22.10 11.96 15.99
CA THR A 28 20.87 11.89 16.79
C THR A 28 19.79 11.21 15.99
N GLU A 29 19.08 10.26 16.60
CA GLU A 29 17.93 9.59 15.98
C GLU A 29 16.78 10.58 15.73
N VAL A 30 16.50 10.84 14.45
CA VAL A 30 15.40 11.70 13.99
C VAL A 30 14.44 11.00 13.03
N LEU A 31 14.76 9.80 12.54
CA LEU A 31 13.91 9.01 11.65
C LEU A 31 12.56 8.67 12.30
N LYS A 32 12.54 8.49 13.63
CA LYS A 32 11.29 8.31 14.40
C LYS A 32 10.27 9.45 14.24
N TYR A 33 10.71 10.64 13.83
CA TYR A 33 9.83 11.79 13.56
C TYR A 33 9.37 11.83 12.09
N ALA A 34 10.01 11.08 11.20
CA ALA A 34 9.56 10.93 9.82
C ALA A 34 8.39 9.95 9.75
N ILE A 35 7.18 10.46 9.52
CA ILE A 35 5.99 9.64 9.35
C ILE A 35 5.93 9.15 7.90
N HIS A 36 6.52 8.00 7.64
CA HIS A 36 6.64 7.42 6.31
C HIS A 36 6.42 5.90 6.31
N LEU A 37 6.10 5.35 5.14
CA LEU A 37 6.15 3.92 4.88
C LEU A 37 6.89 3.69 3.57
N LYS A 38 7.87 2.77 3.58
CA LYS A 38 8.71 2.49 2.41
C LYS A 38 9.28 3.77 1.77
N GLY A 39 9.79 4.67 2.61
CA GLY A 39 10.30 5.99 2.21
C GLY A 39 9.27 7.06 1.81
N MET A 40 7.99 6.69 1.62
CA MET A 40 6.93 7.61 1.19
C MET A 40 6.22 8.22 2.39
N ALA A 41 6.06 9.55 2.39
CA ALA A 41 5.31 10.25 3.43
C ALA A 41 3.84 9.78 3.44
N ILE A 42 3.29 9.55 4.63
CA ILE A 42 1.88 9.14 4.77
C ILE A 42 0.97 10.35 4.51
N GLY A 43 -0.14 10.11 3.81
CA GLY A 43 -1.20 11.10 3.62
C GLY A 43 -1.79 11.65 4.93
N ALA A 44 -2.67 12.65 4.84
CA ALA A 44 -3.23 13.36 5.99
C ALA A 44 -4.30 12.57 6.77
N HIS A 45 -4.09 11.26 6.98
CA HIS A 45 -4.98 10.38 7.75
C HIS A 45 -4.20 9.60 8.81
N GLY A 46 -4.74 9.57 10.03
CA GLY A 46 -4.28 8.63 11.04
C GLY A 46 -4.75 7.20 10.77
N LEU A 47 -4.40 6.29 11.68
CA LEU A 47 -4.97 4.93 11.74
C LEU A 47 -5.55 4.61 13.13
N LYS A 48 -5.13 5.37 14.14
CA LYS A 48 -5.28 5.00 15.55
C LYS A 48 -6.72 5.02 16.04
N SER A 49 -7.59 5.87 15.47
CA SER A 49 -9.00 5.93 15.87
C SER A 49 -9.87 4.89 15.15
N GLY A 50 -9.37 4.28 14.07
CA GLY A 50 -10.19 3.48 13.15
C GLY A 50 -11.28 4.26 12.42
N LYS A 51 -11.29 5.61 12.49
CA LYS A 51 -12.24 6.50 11.79
C LYS A 51 -11.59 7.35 10.70
N ASP A 52 -10.27 7.35 10.64
CA ASP A 52 -9.47 8.27 9.85
C ASP A 52 -9.47 7.95 8.34
N MET A 53 -9.74 6.70 7.97
CA MET A 53 -9.69 6.21 6.58
C MET A 53 -10.94 5.44 6.19
N VAL A 54 -11.26 5.43 4.89
CA VAL A 54 -12.40 4.70 4.32
C VAL A 54 -12.33 3.20 4.62
N THR A 55 -11.12 2.63 4.60
CA THR A 55 -10.88 1.21 4.89
C THR A 55 -11.08 0.86 6.36
N ARG A 56 -10.93 1.83 7.27
CA ARG A 56 -10.90 1.62 8.72
C ARG A 56 -9.94 0.50 9.15
N SER A 57 -8.90 0.27 8.35
CA SER A 57 -8.00 -0.86 8.48
C SER A 57 -6.62 -0.37 8.93
N PRO A 58 -6.05 -0.92 10.01
CA PRO A 58 -4.73 -0.51 10.49
C PRO A 58 -3.60 -0.99 9.55
N ILE A 59 -3.87 -1.90 8.61
CA ILE A 59 -2.90 -2.36 7.60
C ILE A 59 -2.95 -1.54 6.31
N GLY A 60 -3.85 -0.56 6.20
CA GLY A 60 -4.19 0.08 4.92
C GLY A 60 -3.00 0.67 4.16
N TYR A 61 -2.05 1.26 4.88
CA TYR A 61 -0.80 1.74 4.29
C TYR A 61 0.33 0.70 4.35
N SER A 62 0.38 -0.14 5.39
CA SER A 62 1.55 -0.98 5.66
C SER A 62 1.78 -2.01 4.56
N VAL A 63 0.72 -2.65 4.08
CA VAL A 63 0.81 -3.70 3.04
C VAL A 63 0.48 -3.19 1.64
N SER A 64 0.04 -1.93 1.49
CA SER A 64 -0.24 -1.34 0.18
C SER A 64 1.02 -1.31 -0.69
N VAL A 65 0.85 -1.60 -1.97
CA VAL A 65 1.90 -1.47 -2.99
C VAL A 65 2.19 -0.01 -3.37
N GLN A 66 1.36 0.93 -2.90
CA GLN A 66 1.55 2.38 -3.05
C GLN A 66 1.94 3.08 -1.74
N ALA A 67 2.31 2.30 -0.71
CA ALA A 67 2.82 2.78 0.57
C ALA A 67 1.91 3.81 1.27
N GLY A 68 2.35 5.07 1.38
CA GLY A 68 1.68 6.13 2.14
C GLY A 68 0.43 6.71 1.48
N ASP A 69 -0.01 6.19 0.33
CA ASP A 69 -1.19 6.68 -0.37
C ASP A 69 -2.51 6.20 0.26
N HIS A 70 -3.41 7.17 0.47
CA HIS A 70 -4.70 6.99 1.12
C HIS A 70 -5.82 6.70 0.12
N THR A 71 -5.55 6.84 -1.18
CA THR A 71 -6.52 6.58 -2.24
C THR A 71 -6.51 5.12 -2.72
N SER A 72 -5.41 4.41 -2.52
CA SER A 72 -5.20 3.00 -2.89
C SER A 72 -4.74 2.15 -1.71
N SER A 73 -5.45 2.27 -0.59
CA SER A 73 -5.12 1.53 0.62
C SER A 73 -5.52 0.05 0.52
N ALA A 74 -4.70 -0.82 1.09
CA ALA A 74 -5.03 -2.23 1.21
C ALA A 74 -6.20 -2.44 2.18
N ALA A 75 -7.10 -3.37 1.86
CA ALA A 75 -8.25 -3.64 2.70
C ALA A 75 -8.75 -5.08 2.58
N LEU A 76 -9.37 -5.54 3.66
CA LEU A 76 -10.22 -6.73 3.66
C LEU A 76 -11.68 -6.30 3.84
N PRO A 77 -12.63 -6.92 3.11
CA PRO A 77 -12.42 -7.87 2.01
C PRO A 77 -11.77 -7.20 0.78
N ILE A 78 -11.01 -7.96 0.00
CA ILE A 78 -10.23 -7.43 -1.15
C ILE A 78 -11.10 -6.92 -2.31
N ASP A 79 -12.39 -7.25 -2.32
CA ASP A 79 -13.38 -6.74 -3.29
C ASP A 79 -14.29 -5.65 -2.69
N GLY A 80 -13.96 -5.19 -1.49
CA GLY A 80 -14.64 -4.12 -0.77
C GLY A 80 -14.43 -2.75 -1.40
N ARG A 81 -15.24 -1.78 -0.99
CA ARG A 81 -15.21 -0.40 -1.52
C ARG A 81 -13.86 0.31 -1.32
N GLY A 82 -13.21 0.08 -0.18
CA GLY A 82 -11.93 0.71 0.15
C GLY A 82 -10.71 -0.09 -0.30
N SER A 83 -10.89 -1.21 -1.00
CA SER A 83 -9.77 -2.05 -1.44
C SER A 83 -8.99 -1.41 -2.59
N GLU A 84 -7.67 -1.54 -2.56
CA GLU A 84 -6.79 -1.16 -3.67
C GLU A 84 -7.14 -1.87 -4.99
N LEU A 85 -7.74 -3.08 -4.96
CA LEU A 85 -8.23 -3.73 -6.19
C LEU A 85 -9.36 -2.96 -6.87
N ARG A 86 -10.09 -2.13 -6.11
CA ARG A 86 -11.08 -1.22 -6.66
C ARG A 86 -10.45 0.07 -7.15
N SER A 87 -9.47 0.62 -6.43
CA SER A 87 -8.72 1.81 -6.88
C SER A 87 -7.94 1.55 -8.18
N ILE A 88 -7.38 0.34 -8.35
CA ILE A 88 -6.76 -0.11 -9.60
C ILE A 88 -7.71 0.04 -10.81
N MET A 89 -9.04 -0.06 -10.62
CA MET A 89 -10.01 0.14 -11.70
C MET A 89 -10.06 1.60 -12.15
N SER A 90 -10.11 2.55 -11.21
CA SER A 90 -10.07 3.98 -11.54
C SER A 90 -8.74 4.39 -12.16
N ASP A 91 -7.64 3.82 -11.68
CA ASP A 91 -6.30 4.13 -12.18
C ASP A 91 -6.11 3.57 -13.60
N SER A 92 -6.58 2.34 -13.85
CA SER A 92 -6.46 1.70 -15.17
C SER A 92 -7.46 2.27 -16.19
N GLY A 93 -8.68 2.59 -15.74
CA GLY A 93 -9.71 3.22 -16.57
C GLY A 93 -9.52 4.73 -16.74
N VAL A 94 -8.58 5.31 -15.99
CA VAL A 94 -8.24 6.74 -15.96
C VAL A 94 -9.47 7.61 -15.78
N TYR A 95 -10.17 7.40 -14.66
CA TYR A 95 -11.27 8.27 -14.25
C TYR A 95 -11.14 8.61 -12.76
N CYS A 96 -11.64 9.79 -12.38
CA CYS A 96 -11.53 10.25 -11.00
C CYS A 96 -12.27 9.30 -10.04
N ASN A 97 -11.58 8.77 -9.03
CA ASN A 97 -12.18 7.84 -8.06
C ASN A 97 -13.43 8.43 -7.35
N PHE A 98 -13.50 9.75 -7.18
CA PHE A 98 -14.62 10.44 -6.52
C PHE A 98 -15.96 10.25 -7.25
N THR A 99 -15.95 10.00 -8.55
CA THR A 99 -17.17 9.74 -9.31
C THR A 99 -17.81 8.39 -8.98
N THR A 100 -17.08 7.52 -8.26
CA THR A 100 -17.53 6.16 -7.95
C THR A 100 -17.91 5.91 -6.50
N PHE A 101 -17.81 6.94 -5.64
CA PHE A 101 -18.06 6.81 -4.20
C PHE A 101 -19.46 6.36 -3.86
N THR A 102 -20.47 6.61 -4.70
CA THR A 102 -21.85 6.17 -4.47
C THR A 102 -22.22 4.94 -5.31
N LEU A 103 -21.34 4.48 -6.18
CA LEU A 103 -21.64 3.44 -7.15
C LEU A 103 -21.31 2.04 -6.61
N ALA A 104 -22.12 1.05 -6.97
CA ALA A 104 -21.76 -0.36 -6.87
C ALA A 104 -20.76 -0.73 -7.98
N PHE A 105 -19.97 -1.81 -7.78
CA PHE A 105 -19.04 -2.27 -8.82
C PHE A 105 -19.77 -2.63 -10.13
N ALA A 106 -20.98 -3.20 -10.04
CA ALA A 106 -21.78 -3.54 -11.21
C ALA A 106 -22.11 -2.31 -12.10
N GLN A 107 -22.31 -1.13 -11.50
CA GLN A 107 -22.56 0.11 -12.25
C GLN A 107 -21.28 0.60 -12.94
N ILE A 108 -20.13 0.46 -12.28
CA ILE A 108 -18.83 0.77 -12.89
C ILE A 108 -18.57 -0.17 -14.07
N ALA A 109 -18.83 -1.48 -13.88
CA ALA A 109 -18.69 -2.50 -14.92
C ALA A 109 -19.62 -2.24 -16.11
N SER A 110 -20.84 -1.72 -15.90
CA SER A 110 -21.73 -1.38 -17.00
C SER A 110 -21.20 -0.21 -17.84
N PHE A 111 -20.55 0.77 -17.23
CA PHE A 111 -19.86 1.83 -17.99
C PHE A 111 -18.68 1.28 -18.78
N TYR A 112 -17.88 0.40 -18.17
CA TYR A 112 -16.79 -0.30 -18.87
C TYR A 112 -17.31 -1.06 -20.10
N GLN A 113 -18.40 -1.80 -19.95
CA GLN A 113 -19.01 -2.55 -21.05
C GLN A 113 -19.58 -1.62 -22.12
N ALA A 114 -20.24 -0.53 -21.73
CA ALA A 114 -20.80 0.44 -22.69
C ALA A 114 -19.71 1.09 -23.57
N VAL A 115 -18.52 1.34 -23.01
CA VAL A 115 -17.40 1.97 -23.72
C VAL A 115 -16.60 0.95 -24.54
N THR A 116 -16.31 -0.22 -23.97
CA THR A 116 -15.39 -1.20 -24.58
C THR A 116 -16.08 -2.30 -25.39
N GLY A 117 -17.38 -2.50 -25.18
CA GLY A 117 -18.13 -3.65 -25.68
C GLY A 117 -17.85 -4.96 -24.94
N TRP A 118 -17.01 -4.97 -23.89
CA TRP A 118 -16.63 -6.18 -23.17
C TRP A 118 -17.30 -6.28 -21.81
N GLU A 119 -17.80 -7.47 -21.49
CA GLU A 119 -18.30 -7.77 -20.15
C GLU A 119 -17.17 -7.86 -19.13
N LEU A 120 -17.41 -7.29 -17.95
CA LEU A 120 -16.49 -7.33 -16.82
C LEU A 120 -17.18 -7.88 -15.57
N PRO A 121 -17.35 -9.20 -15.46
CA PRO A 121 -17.84 -9.83 -14.25
C PRO A 121 -16.95 -9.47 -13.05
N LYS A 122 -17.57 -9.34 -11.86
CA LYS A 122 -16.88 -9.00 -10.61
C LYS A 122 -15.74 -9.99 -10.33
N GLU A 123 -16.01 -11.28 -10.50
CA GLU A 123 -15.08 -12.38 -10.26
C GLU A 123 -13.88 -12.30 -11.21
N ARG A 124 -14.10 -11.87 -12.46
CA ARG A 124 -13.02 -11.67 -13.43
C ARG A 124 -12.17 -10.45 -13.09
N TRP A 125 -12.79 -9.38 -12.59
CA TRP A 125 -12.03 -8.20 -12.16
C TRP A 125 -11.18 -8.51 -10.91
N PHE A 126 -11.83 -8.86 -9.80
CA PHE A 126 -11.17 -9.04 -8.51
C PHE A 126 -10.38 -10.34 -8.41
N GLY A 127 -10.73 -11.39 -9.16
CA GLY A 127 -10.05 -12.68 -9.13
C GLY A 127 -8.94 -12.85 -10.17
N GLU A 128 -8.82 -11.92 -11.13
CA GLU A 128 -7.85 -12.04 -12.22
C GLU A 128 -7.19 -10.71 -12.58
N LYS A 129 -7.95 -9.75 -13.15
CA LYS A 129 -7.37 -8.53 -13.75
C LYS A 129 -6.70 -7.62 -12.72
N ALA A 130 -7.40 -7.30 -11.63
CA ALA A 130 -6.88 -6.42 -10.59
C ALA A 130 -5.74 -7.10 -9.82
N LEU A 131 -5.87 -8.40 -9.50
CA LEU A 131 -4.81 -9.16 -8.84
C LEU A 131 -3.55 -9.23 -9.70
N ARG A 132 -3.66 -9.38 -11.03
CA ARG A 132 -2.50 -9.36 -11.93
C ARG A 132 -1.71 -8.06 -11.79
N ILE A 133 -2.41 -6.92 -11.77
CA ILE A 133 -1.80 -5.60 -11.58
C ILE A 133 -1.17 -5.49 -10.18
N LEU A 134 -1.88 -5.95 -9.15
CA LEU A 134 -1.36 -5.95 -7.78
C LEU A 134 -0.06 -6.77 -7.65
N GLN A 135 -0.01 -7.97 -8.25
CA GLN A 135 1.20 -8.81 -8.22
C GLN A 135 2.38 -8.11 -8.90
N LEU A 136 2.15 -7.47 -10.05
CA LEU A 136 3.19 -6.71 -10.75
C LEU A 136 3.71 -5.54 -9.91
N GLN A 137 2.81 -4.75 -9.33
CA GLN A 137 3.18 -3.62 -8.45
C GLN A 137 3.95 -4.11 -7.23
N ARG A 138 3.50 -5.21 -6.60
CA ARG A 138 4.18 -5.82 -5.46
C ARG A 138 5.57 -6.30 -5.83
N THR A 139 5.72 -7.00 -6.95
CA THR A 139 7.03 -7.47 -7.40
C THR A 139 7.97 -6.30 -7.66
N VAL A 140 7.52 -5.24 -8.34
CA VAL A 140 8.36 -4.05 -8.54
C VAL A 140 8.79 -3.43 -7.21
N ALA A 141 7.89 -3.33 -6.22
CA ALA A 141 8.23 -2.82 -4.90
C ALA A 141 9.28 -3.68 -4.17
N LEU A 142 9.20 -5.01 -4.30
CA LEU A 142 10.13 -5.97 -3.69
C LEU A 142 11.50 -6.02 -4.38
N LEU A 143 11.53 -5.83 -5.71
CA LEU A 143 12.77 -5.69 -6.47
C LEU A 143 13.55 -4.43 -6.09
N GLY A 144 12.87 -3.44 -5.49
CA GLY A 144 13.49 -2.23 -4.99
C GLY A 144 13.93 -1.26 -6.11
N GLY A 145 14.64 -0.22 -5.67
CA GLY A 145 15.26 0.78 -6.52
C GLY A 145 16.79 0.78 -6.37
N PRO A 146 17.49 1.71 -7.04
CA PRO A 146 18.95 1.76 -7.02
C PRO A 146 19.56 2.01 -5.63
N ASP A 147 18.79 2.56 -4.70
CA ASP A 147 19.25 3.02 -3.39
C ASP A 147 18.35 2.58 -2.22
N ALA A 148 17.30 1.80 -2.48
CA ALA A 148 16.39 1.33 -1.46
C ALA A 148 15.80 -0.04 -1.82
N GLU A 149 15.84 -0.95 -0.86
CA GLU A 149 15.22 -2.27 -0.96
C GLU A 149 14.24 -2.44 0.19
N TRP A 150 13.12 -3.11 -0.09
CA TRP A 150 12.10 -3.39 0.90
C TRP A 150 11.94 -4.90 1.09
N ARG A 151 11.78 -5.31 2.34
CA ARG A 151 11.49 -6.68 2.76
C ARG A 151 10.21 -6.66 3.57
N SER A 152 9.13 -7.21 3.01
CA SER A 152 7.78 -7.08 3.56
C SER A 152 7.67 -7.41 5.04
N LYS A 153 8.33 -8.47 5.50
CA LYS A 153 8.28 -8.88 6.91
C LYS A 153 8.74 -7.78 7.87
N GLN A 154 9.66 -6.94 7.42
CA GLN A 154 10.24 -5.83 8.17
C GLN A 154 9.51 -4.52 7.85
N ASP A 155 9.24 -4.26 6.57
CA ASP A 155 8.79 -2.95 6.08
C ASP A 155 7.28 -2.79 5.95
N ASP A 156 6.51 -3.89 5.92
CA ASP A 156 5.04 -3.85 6.02
C ASP A 156 4.62 -3.72 7.50
N THR A 157 5.08 -2.63 8.10
CA THR A 157 4.82 -2.22 9.49
C THR A 157 4.25 -0.80 9.52
N LEU A 158 4.25 -0.16 10.68
CA LEU A 158 3.81 1.23 10.87
C LEU A 158 4.90 2.06 11.54
N PRO A 159 4.95 3.39 11.30
CA PRO A 159 5.83 4.30 12.04
C PRO A 159 5.66 4.14 13.55
N SER A 160 6.74 4.30 14.32
CA SER A 160 6.74 4.12 15.78
C SER A 160 5.58 4.87 16.48
N ARG A 161 5.33 6.11 16.05
CA ARG A 161 4.28 7.00 16.57
C ARG A 161 2.83 6.48 16.41
N PHE A 162 2.61 5.53 15.50
CA PHE A 162 1.28 4.94 15.29
C PHE A 162 0.96 3.86 16.34
N TRP A 163 1.98 3.34 17.03
CA TRP A 163 1.79 2.43 18.16
C TRP A 163 1.47 3.17 19.47
N GLU A 164 1.78 4.46 19.54
CA GLU A 164 1.51 5.29 20.70
C GLU A 164 0.03 5.73 20.75
N PRO A 165 -0.63 5.72 21.93
CA PRO A 165 -1.99 6.23 22.08
C PRO A 165 -2.19 7.66 21.58
N LEU A 166 -3.42 7.99 21.17
CA LEU A 166 -3.80 9.36 20.89
C LEU A 166 -3.73 10.20 22.18
N PRO A 167 -3.00 11.33 22.18
CA PRO A 167 -2.76 12.10 23.41
C PRO A 167 -3.97 12.93 23.85
N SER A 168 -4.87 13.26 22.93
CA SER A 168 -5.98 14.18 23.14
C SER A 168 -7.10 13.97 22.11
N GLY A 169 -8.22 14.66 22.31
CA GLY A 169 -9.37 14.65 21.38
C GLY A 169 -10.42 13.57 21.71
N PRO A 170 -11.44 13.41 20.85
CA PRO A 170 -12.56 12.49 21.07
C PRO A 170 -12.16 11.02 21.24
N PHE A 171 -11.03 10.62 20.67
CA PHE A 171 -10.48 9.26 20.68
C PHE A 171 -9.20 9.18 21.54
N LYS A 172 -9.06 10.04 22.55
CA LYS A 172 -7.90 10.03 23.45
C LYS A 172 -7.73 8.64 24.07
N GLY A 173 -6.51 8.10 24.00
CA GLY A 173 -6.18 6.77 24.52
C GLY A 173 -6.22 5.67 23.46
N ASP A 174 -6.87 5.89 22.32
CA ASP A 174 -6.93 4.89 21.26
C ASP A 174 -5.55 4.69 20.61
N SER A 175 -5.19 3.43 20.37
CA SER A 175 -3.97 3.01 19.70
C SER A 175 -4.25 1.78 18.83
N ILE A 176 -3.29 1.42 18.00
CA ILE A 176 -3.37 0.22 17.18
C ILE A 176 -2.92 -0.97 18.02
N ASP A 177 -3.77 -2.00 18.09
CA ASP A 177 -3.39 -3.27 18.70
C ASP A 177 -2.47 -4.06 17.77
N LYS A 178 -1.26 -4.38 18.27
CA LYS A 178 -0.22 -5.08 17.50
C LYS A 178 -0.66 -6.50 17.10
N ILE A 179 -1.36 -7.20 17.98
CA ILE A 179 -1.81 -8.58 17.71
C ILE A 179 -2.82 -8.59 16.57
N THR A 180 -3.80 -7.69 16.63
CA THR A 180 -4.81 -7.51 15.59
C THR A 180 -4.17 -7.06 14.27
N PHE A 181 -3.20 -6.14 14.31
CA PHE A 181 -2.47 -5.70 13.11
C PHE A 181 -1.77 -6.86 12.41
N GLU A 182 -0.97 -7.66 13.15
CA GLU A 182 -0.24 -8.79 12.57
C GLU A 182 -1.17 -9.88 12.03
N LYS A 183 -2.28 -10.14 12.73
CA LYS A 183 -3.33 -11.04 12.24
C LYS A 183 -3.92 -10.55 10.92
N LEU A 184 -4.36 -9.29 10.84
CA LEU A 184 -4.93 -8.71 9.63
C LEU A 184 -3.93 -8.69 8.48
N LYS A 185 -2.65 -8.43 8.75
CA LYS A 185 -1.57 -8.48 7.76
C LYS A 185 -1.45 -9.87 7.14
N SER A 186 -1.43 -10.91 7.98
CA SER A 186 -1.36 -12.30 7.52
C SER A 186 -2.62 -12.72 6.72
N GLU A 187 -3.81 -12.32 7.19
CA GLU A 187 -5.07 -12.54 6.47
C GLU A 187 -5.06 -11.84 5.11
N TYR A 188 -4.50 -10.63 5.04
CA TYR A 188 -4.35 -9.89 3.79
C TYR A 188 -3.44 -10.60 2.80
N TYR A 189 -2.24 -11.00 3.24
CA TYR A 189 -1.29 -11.74 2.42
C TYR A 189 -1.95 -12.99 1.83
N THR A 190 -2.62 -13.77 2.67
CA THR A 190 -3.33 -14.97 2.23
C THR A 190 -4.40 -14.63 1.18
N ALA A 191 -5.19 -13.57 1.40
CA ALA A 191 -6.27 -13.18 0.50
C ALA A 191 -5.79 -12.76 -0.90
N VAL A 192 -4.60 -12.15 -0.99
CA VAL A 192 -4.03 -11.71 -2.29
C VAL A 192 -3.01 -12.70 -2.87
N GLY A 193 -2.78 -13.83 -2.22
CA GLY A 193 -1.88 -14.89 -2.69
C GLY A 193 -0.41 -14.61 -2.42
N TRP A 194 -0.08 -14.01 -1.28
CA TRP A 194 1.30 -13.81 -0.83
C TRP A 194 1.65 -14.79 0.30
N ASN A 195 2.93 -15.17 0.39
CA ASN A 195 3.43 -15.99 1.49
C ASN A 195 3.62 -15.15 2.78
N GLU A 196 4.09 -15.78 3.86
CA GLU A 196 4.35 -15.13 5.15
C GLU A 196 5.40 -14.01 5.08
N GLU A 197 6.28 -14.05 4.07
CA GLU A 197 7.28 -13.02 3.78
C GLU A 197 6.71 -11.90 2.88
N GLY A 198 5.40 -11.93 2.58
CA GLY A 198 4.70 -10.94 1.76
C GLY A 198 5.09 -10.98 0.28
N VAL A 199 5.63 -12.09 -0.22
CA VAL A 199 6.03 -12.30 -1.61
C VAL A 199 4.92 -13.05 -2.36
N PRO A 200 4.54 -12.65 -3.59
CA PRO A 200 3.60 -13.41 -4.42
C PRO A 200 4.00 -14.87 -4.57
N THR A 201 3.10 -15.81 -4.26
CA THR A 201 3.42 -17.24 -4.34
C THR A 201 3.47 -17.75 -5.78
N PRO A 202 4.21 -18.84 -6.07
CA PRO A 202 4.19 -19.47 -7.39
C PRO A 202 2.77 -19.83 -7.85
N GLU A 203 1.90 -20.26 -6.94
CA GLU A 203 0.52 -20.64 -7.27
C GLU A 203 -0.29 -19.46 -7.81
N ILE A 204 -0.22 -18.29 -7.18
CA ILE A 204 -0.97 -17.12 -7.67
C ILE A 204 -0.38 -16.59 -8.97
N LEU A 205 0.95 -16.61 -9.13
CA LEU A 205 1.62 -16.15 -10.33
C LEU A 205 1.27 -17.02 -11.55
N GLN A 206 1.27 -18.35 -11.37
CA GLN A 206 0.87 -19.29 -12.42
C GLN A 206 -0.62 -19.17 -12.75
N LYS A 207 -1.49 -19.04 -11.74
CA LYS A 207 -2.93 -18.82 -11.94
C LYS A 207 -3.22 -17.58 -12.76
N LEU A 208 -2.41 -16.52 -12.63
CA LEU A 208 -2.60 -15.24 -13.31
C LEU A 208 -1.79 -15.10 -14.61
N ASP A 209 -1.10 -16.15 -15.05
CA ASP A 209 -0.22 -16.19 -16.23
C ASP A 209 0.95 -15.19 -16.15
N LEU A 210 1.62 -15.14 -14.99
CA LEU A 210 2.77 -14.27 -14.67
C LEU A 210 4.07 -15.07 -14.50
N LYS A 211 4.38 -15.96 -15.43
CA LYS A 211 5.54 -16.88 -15.35
C LYS A 211 6.89 -16.17 -15.45
N ASP A 212 6.92 -15.06 -16.18
CA ASP A 212 8.08 -14.17 -16.31
C ASP A 212 8.39 -13.47 -14.96
N VAL A 213 7.34 -13.04 -14.25
CA VAL A 213 7.45 -12.50 -12.88
C VAL A 213 7.98 -13.54 -11.92
N GLU A 214 7.43 -14.77 -11.94
CA GLU A 214 7.93 -15.89 -11.13
C GLU A 214 9.42 -16.15 -11.40
N SER A 215 9.80 -16.20 -12.67
CA SER A 215 11.20 -16.41 -13.08
C SER A 215 12.12 -15.31 -12.60
N LYS A 216 11.65 -14.04 -12.63
CA LYS A 216 12.40 -12.89 -12.13
C LYS A 216 12.58 -12.96 -10.61
N LEU A 217 11.53 -13.26 -9.85
CA LEU A 217 11.60 -13.38 -8.40
C LEU A 217 12.57 -14.48 -7.95
N LYS A 218 12.55 -15.66 -8.61
CA LYS A 218 13.51 -16.74 -8.37
C LYS A 218 14.95 -16.32 -8.66
N LYS A 219 15.17 -15.61 -9.78
CA LYS A 219 16.50 -15.12 -10.16
C LYS A 219 17.09 -14.17 -9.11
N GLU A 220 16.25 -13.35 -8.48
CA GLU A 220 16.66 -12.41 -7.43
C GLU A 220 16.63 -13.02 -6.01
N GLY A 221 16.35 -14.32 -5.87
CA GLY A 221 16.34 -15.02 -4.58
C GLY A 221 15.20 -14.61 -3.64
N LEU A 222 14.11 -14.06 -4.19
CA LEU A 222 12.91 -13.69 -3.44
C LEU A 222 11.88 -14.85 -3.36
N LEU A 223 12.00 -15.83 -4.27
CA LEU A 223 11.25 -17.08 -4.33
C LEU A 223 12.19 -18.29 -4.39
#